data_AF-V9H4K6-F1
#
_entry.id   AF-V9H4K6-F1
#
_cell.length_a   1.000
_cell.length_b   1.000
_cell.length_c   1.000
_cell.angle_alpha   90.00
_cell.angle_beta   90.00
_cell.angle_gamma   90.00
#
_symmetry.space_group_name_H-M   'P 1'
#
loop_
_entity.id
_entity.type
_entity.pdbx_description
1 polymer ?
#
loop_
_entity_poly.entity_id
_entity_poly.type
_entity_poly.pdbx_seq_one_letter_code
_entity_poly.pdbx_strand_id
1 'polypeptide(L)'
;MKRRVKIFFIILLVIYVSYLFSFFELNRYQVISKYSNTRGAEFLKKEALYRKNLNDATNTKKVPYSICFIFLNKKMKFNNDVLYENNRLYIPVSEFLKYFGDSLKSNDDTLKIESITDIDINNRTYIEDNEIKSLRGDIFKKNNEYYISFFDLCEILKVNTYWDYDKNDIYISKRLINGFNDENIKNDNKKKKGFLRFEDFTAGDVYVTKSALEKVRAVVDYMYENEEDFSIGWIPRYINNTNNIDNDISKNESMQNSNFLFTLDYIVNRSGRIGLHGYTHQYKESNSVSGYEFGDDGYNDKEEVRKRVEEAIRISDKLNIPIDFWETPHYKVTNDQQKIFEEYFKIIYEPQIGVYNKEIITSTNNRVTKYIPTSMSYVDDDGKGMIDRIKNKKKDEELSLFYHLSIEVKSVDVSVDDSGNIKCCYNENSILKKIVMCIDNLGYGFEDIKNI
;
A
#
# COMPACT_ATOMS: atom_id res chain seq x y z
N MET A 1 -45.48 32.92 3.79
CA MET A 1 -45.06 31.55 3.38
C MET A 1 -43.92 31.53 2.37
N LYS A 2 -44.02 32.21 1.21
CA LYS A 2 -43.01 32.17 0.12
C LYS A 2 -41.57 32.57 0.51
N ARG A 3 -41.38 33.51 1.45
CA ARG A 3 -40.04 33.96 1.89
C ARG A 3 -39.32 32.96 2.80
N ARG A 4 -40.05 32.20 3.62
CA ARG A 4 -39.48 31.15 4.48
C ARG A 4 -39.07 29.91 3.70
N VAL A 5 -39.83 29.55 2.65
CA VAL A 5 -39.50 28.44 1.73
C VAL A 5 -38.22 28.73 0.94
N LYS A 6 -38.02 29.98 0.45
CA LYS A 6 -36.79 30.38 -0.23
C LYS A 6 -35.55 30.31 0.67
N ILE A 7 -35.67 30.74 1.94
CA ILE A 7 -34.55 30.66 2.90
C ILE A 7 -34.20 29.20 3.20
N PHE A 8 -35.20 28.33 3.36
CA PHE A 8 -34.98 26.90 3.58
C PHE A 8 -34.29 26.22 2.39
N PHE A 9 -34.68 26.59 1.16
CA PHE A 9 -34.03 26.09 -0.06
C PHE A 9 -32.58 26.56 -0.19
N ILE A 10 -32.29 27.82 0.18
CA ILE A 10 -30.92 28.35 0.17
C ILE A 10 -30.07 27.65 1.24
N ILE A 11 -30.61 27.37 2.42
CA ILE A 11 -29.89 26.62 3.47
C ILE A 11 -29.62 25.18 3.00
N LEU A 12 -30.60 24.51 2.39
CA LEU A 12 -30.40 23.17 1.82
C LEU A 12 -29.39 23.18 0.67
N LEU A 13 -29.40 24.19 -0.20
CA LEU A 13 -28.43 24.35 -1.27
C LEU A 13 -27.03 24.61 -0.72
N VAL A 14 -26.90 25.46 0.32
CA VAL A 14 -25.62 25.72 0.99
C VAL A 14 -25.12 24.47 1.70
N ILE A 15 -25.98 23.69 2.38
CA ILE A 15 -25.61 22.42 2.99
C ILE A 15 -25.20 21.40 1.92
N TYR A 16 -25.94 21.30 0.81
CA TYR A 16 -25.65 20.38 -0.29
C TYR A 16 -24.35 20.74 -1.02
N VAL A 17 -24.12 22.04 -1.28
CA VAL A 17 -22.87 22.56 -1.85
C VAL A 17 -21.71 22.39 -0.86
N SER A 18 -21.92 22.59 0.44
CA SER A 18 -20.90 22.32 1.47
C SER A 18 -20.60 20.83 1.60
N TYR A 19 -21.61 19.98 1.42
CA TYR A 19 -21.48 18.52 1.42
C TYR A 19 -20.71 18.07 0.18
N LEU A 20 -21.00 18.63 -0.99
CA LEU A 20 -20.24 18.41 -2.22
C LEU A 20 -18.78 18.86 -2.03
N PHE A 21 -18.51 20.09 -1.59
CA PHE A 21 -17.13 20.58 -1.36
C PHE A 21 -16.36 19.78 -0.31
N SER A 22 -17.03 19.22 0.71
CA SER A 22 -16.39 18.31 1.66
C SER A 22 -16.19 16.89 1.11
N PHE A 23 -16.99 16.46 0.12
CA PHE A 23 -16.81 15.20 -0.60
C PHE A 23 -15.68 15.26 -1.65
N PHE A 24 -15.48 16.41 -2.30
CA PHE A 24 -14.43 16.61 -3.30
C PHE A 24 -13.00 16.52 -2.71
N GLU A 25 -12.80 16.93 -1.46
CA GLU A 25 -11.51 16.76 -0.76
C GLU A 25 -11.33 15.35 -0.16
N LEU A 26 -12.39 14.55 -0.03
CA LEU A 26 -12.41 13.33 0.77
C LEU A 26 -11.50 12.22 0.24
N ASN A 27 -11.10 12.23 -1.03
CA ASN A 27 -10.32 11.13 -1.63
C ASN A 27 -8.78 11.28 -1.58
N ARG A 28 -8.22 12.49 -1.44
CA ARG A 28 -6.83 12.64 -0.91
C ARG A 28 -6.83 12.56 0.63
N TYR A 29 -7.97 12.88 1.26
CA TYR A 29 -8.15 12.91 2.72
C TYR A 29 -8.66 11.60 3.34
N GLN A 30 -8.82 10.48 2.62
CA GLN A 30 -9.22 9.21 3.25
C GLN A 30 -8.18 8.74 4.30
N VAL A 31 -6.94 9.20 4.20
CA VAL A 31 -5.88 9.01 5.22
C VAL A 31 -6.15 9.85 6.48
N ILE A 32 -6.83 11.01 6.37
CA ILE A 32 -6.99 11.98 7.47
C ILE A 32 -8.31 11.77 8.25
N SER A 33 -9.39 11.32 7.60
CA SER A 33 -10.70 11.17 8.26
C SER A 33 -10.73 10.03 9.29
N LYS A 34 -9.88 9.00 9.13
CA LYS A 34 -9.79 7.86 10.07
C LYS A 34 -8.92 8.15 11.32
N TYR A 35 -8.14 9.23 11.31
CA TYR A 35 -7.22 9.62 12.40
C TYR A 35 -7.47 11.03 12.95
N SER A 36 -8.67 11.58 12.81
CA SER A 36 -9.02 12.85 13.46
C SER A 36 -8.65 12.80 14.94
N ASN A 37 -7.81 13.74 15.39
CA ASN A 37 -7.30 13.92 16.77
C ASN A 37 -5.97 13.24 17.12
N THR A 38 -5.17 12.76 16.16
CA THR A 38 -3.73 12.47 16.41
C THR A 38 -2.85 13.64 15.94
N ARG A 39 -1.66 13.78 16.54
CA ARG A 39 -0.63 14.73 16.09
C ARG A 39 -0.23 14.45 14.64
N GLY A 40 -0.20 13.18 14.23
CA GLY A 40 0.05 12.78 12.84
C GLY A 40 -1.00 13.34 11.86
N ALA A 41 -2.28 13.25 12.20
CA ALA A 41 -3.34 13.83 11.38
C ALA A 41 -3.30 15.37 11.37
N GLU A 42 -2.97 16.00 12.49
CA GLU A 42 -2.77 17.46 12.55
C GLU A 42 -1.55 17.91 11.74
N PHE A 43 -0.45 17.16 11.80
CA PHE A 43 0.75 17.38 11.01
C PHE A 43 0.43 17.30 9.51
N LEU A 44 -0.25 16.24 9.06
CA LEU A 44 -0.69 16.10 7.67
C LEU A 44 -1.61 17.23 7.22
N LYS A 45 -2.55 17.68 8.07
CA LYS A 45 -3.39 18.85 7.77
C LYS A 45 -2.57 20.13 7.59
N LYS A 46 -1.54 20.35 8.43
CA LYS A 46 -0.64 21.51 8.32
C LYS A 46 0.21 21.43 7.05
N GLU A 47 0.76 20.27 6.73
CA GLU A 47 1.53 20.03 5.50
C GLU A 47 0.67 20.23 4.24
N ALA A 48 -0.57 19.72 4.24
CA ALA A 48 -1.50 19.93 3.13
C ALA A 48 -1.84 21.43 2.93
N LEU A 49 -2.07 22.16 4.03
CA LEU A 49 -2.29 23.60 3.97
C LEU A 49 -1.06 24.36 3.46
N TYR A 50 0.14 23.96 3.90
CA TYR A 50 1.40 24.54 3.45
C TYR A 50 1.60 24.35 1.93
N ARG A 51 1.39 23.14 1.42
CA ARG A 51 1.47 22.86 -0.03
C ARG A 51 0.44 23.64 -0.85
N LYS A 52 -0.80 23.76 -0.34
CA LYS A 52 -1.84 24.58 -0.97
C LYS A 52 -1.42 26.04 -1.09
N ASN A 53 -0.78 26.59 -0.07
CA ASN A 53 -0.27 27.97 -0.07
C ASN A 53 0.92 28.16 -1.02
N LEU A 54 1.68 27.10 -1.33
CA LEU A 54 2.77 27.13 -2.29
C LEU A 54 2.30 27.04 -3.76
N ASN A 55 0.99 26.93 -4.04
CA ASN A 55 0.47 26.61 -5.36
C ASN A 55 1.18 25.39 -5.98
N ASP A 56 1.34 24.33 -5.20
CA ASP A 56 1.93 23.06 -5.64
C ASP A 56 0.97 22.37 -6.63
N ALA A 57 0.89 22.95 -7.84
CA ALA A 57 0.15 22.42 -8.96
C ALA A 57 0.78 21.07 -9.33
N THR A 58 -0.05 20.12 -9.78
CA THR A 58 0.40 18.82 -10.31
C THR A 58 1.60 19.02 -11.23
N ASN A 59 2.79 18.61 -10.78
CA ASN A 59 4.04 18.89 -11.47
C ASN A 59 4.37 17.70 -12.38
N THR A 60 3.48 17.45 -13.33
CA THR A 60 3.61 16.34 -14.27
C THR A 60 4.66 16.69 -15.32
N LYS A 61 5.69 15.85 -15.40
CA LYS A 61 6.77 15.96 -16.38
C LYS A 61 6.85 14.71 -17.25
N LYS A 62 7.68 14.75 -18.29
CA LYS A 62 8.01 13.55 -19.08
C LYS A 62 8.76 12.55 -18.20
N VAL A 63 8.56 11.25 -18.43
CA VAL A 63 9.32 10.19 -17.75
C VAL A 63 10.83 10.47 -17.85
N PRO A 64 11.57 10.51 -16.72
CA PRO A 64 12.98 10.89 -16.69
C PRO A 64 13.95 9.79 -17.13
N TYR A 65 13.42 8.63 -17.51
CA TYR A 65 14.17 7.46 -18.00
C TYR A 65 13.48 6.87 -19.24
N SER A 66 14.23 6.10 -20.03
CA SER A 66 13.67 5.37 -21.17
C SER A 66 12.68 4.33 -20.67
N ILE A 67 11.56 4.16 -21.36
CA ILE A 67 10.57 3.13 -21.05
C ILE A 67 9.86 2.68 -22.32
N CYS A 68 9.56 1.40 -22.40
CA CYS A 68 8.85 0.79 -23.52
C CYS A 68 7.74 -0.13 -23.00
N PHE A 69 6.51 0.10 -23.43
CA PHE A 69 5.37 -0.75 -23.05
C PHE A 69 5.16 -1.81 -24.14
N ILE A 70 4.97 -3.07 -23.73
CA ILE A 70 4.83 -4.22 -24.62
C ILE A 70 3.58 -4.99 -24.21
N PHE A 71 2.53 -4.97 -25.04
CA PHE A 71 1.32 -5.74 -24.80
C PHE A 71 1.31 -7.00 -25.69
N LEU A 72 1.33 -8.19 -25.09
CA LEU A 72 1.37 -9.48 -25.81
C LEU A 72 2.41 -9.49 -26.95
N ASN A 73 3.67 -9.17 -26.61
CA ASN A 73 4.82 -9.02 -27.53
C ASN A 73 4.69 -7.94 -28.62
N LYS A 74 3.65 -7.11 -28.58
CA LYS A 74 3.51 -5.95 -29.46
C LYS A 74 3.93 -4.68 -28.72
N LYS A 75 4.98 -4.03 -29.20
CA LYS A 75 5.39 -2.71 -28.70
C LYS A 75 4.27 -1.69 -28.89
N MET A 76 3.92 -1.02 -27.80
CA MET A 76 2.98 0.09 -27.78
C MET A 76 3.67 1.36 -28.25
N LYS A 77 2.95 2.18 -29.02
CA LYS A 77 3.42 3.45 -29.58
C LYS A 77 2.43 4.52 -29.17
N PHE A 78 2.96 5.52 -28.49
CA PHE A 78 2.20 6.69 -28.09
C PHE A 78 2.64 7.89 -28.92
N ASN A 79 1.67 8.69 -29.37
CA ASN A 79 1.92 10.00 -29.97
C ASN A 79 2.17 11.04 -28.88
N ASN A 80 1.43 10.93 -27.77
CA ASN A 80 1.65 11.74 -26.59
C ASN A 80 2.71 11.12 -25.66
N ASP A 81 3.49 11.96 -24.98
CA ASP A 81 4.44 11.49 -23.98
C ASP A 81 3.70 10.84 -22.80
N VAL A 82 4.27 9.75 -22.29
CA VAL A 82 3.95 9.25 -20.95
C VAL A 82 4.46 10.25 -19.92
N LEU A 83 3.63 10.54 -18.93
CA LEU A 83 3.93 11.52 -17.90
C LEU A 83 4.30 10.85 -16.58
N TYR A 84 4.91 11.62 -15.71
CA TYR A 84 5.53 11.18 -14.48
C TYR A 84 5.32 12.22 -13.38
N GLU A 85 4.90 11.76 -12.21
CA GLU A 85 4.80 12.56 -10.99
C GLU A 85 5.00 11.66 -9.76
N ASN A 86 5.94 12.00 -8.88
CA ASN A 86 6.22 11.28 -7.64
C ASN A 86 6.35 9.75 -7.81
N ASN A 87 7.16 9.28 -8.76
CA ASN A 87 7.31 7.85 -9.12
C ASN A 87 6.04 7.16 -9.64
N ARG A 88 4.98 7.90 -9.97
CA ARG A 88 3.79 7.37 -10.63
C ARG A 88 3.82 7.70 -12.11
N LEU A 89 3.60 6.68 -12.94
CA LEU A 89 3.46 6.82 -14.39
C LEU A 89 2.01 7.16 -14.74
N TYR A 90 1.81 8.10 -15.65
CA TYR A 90 0.51 8.52 -16.16
C TYR A 90 0.46 8.33 -17.67
N ILE A 91 -0.51 7.56 -18.15
CA ILE A 91 -0.59 7.09 -19.53
C ILE A 91 -1.69 7.86 -20.27
N PRO A 92 -1.47 8.26 -21.54
CA PRO A 92 -2.54 8.78 -22.41
C PRO A 92 -3.60 7.70 -22.65
N VAL A 93 -4.79 7.91 -22.07
CA VAL A 93 -5.82 6.86 -21.94
C VAL A 93 -6.31 6.39 -23.30
N SER A 94 -6.69 7.30 -24.20
CA SER A 94 -7.26 6.90 -25.49
C SER A 94 -6.28 6.11 -26.36
N GLU A 95 -4.98 6.38 -26.23
CA GLU A 95 -3.92 5.69 -26.97
C GLU A 95 -3.62 4.31 -26.38
N PHE A 96 -3.69 4.18 -25.06
CA PHE A 96 -3.52 2.90 -24.37
C PHE A 96 -4.64 1.91 -24.71
N LEU A 97 -5.90 2.37 -24.67
CA LEU A 97 -7.09 1.55 -24.89
C LEU A 97 -7.16 0.93 -26.31
N LYS A 98 -6.57 1.57 -27.32
CA LYS A 98 -6.50 1.04 -28.70
C LYS A 98 -5.85 -0.35 -28.78
N TYR A 99 -4.93 -0.66 -27.87
CA TYR A 99 -4.27 -1.98 -27.83
C TYR A 99 -5.16 -3.08 -27.27
N PHE A 100 -6.21 -2.71 -26.54
CA PHE A 100 -7.21 -3.61 -25.98
C PHE A 100 -8.47 -3.71 -26.85
N GLY A 101 -8.54 -2.95 -27.95
CA GLY A 101 -9.72 -2.87 -28.81
C GLY A 101 -10.86 -2.07 -28.20
N ASP A 102 -10.57 -1.19 -27.24
CA ASP A 102 -11.55 -0.34 -26.55
C ASP A 102 -11.36 1.15 -26.94
N SER A 103 -12.34 1.98 -26.58
CA SER A 103 -12.35 3.41 -26.87
C SER A 103 -12.80 4.22 -25.65
N LEU A 104 -12.37 5.49 -25.63
CA LEU A 104 -12.72 6.44 -24.58
C LEU A 104 -13.77 7.42 -25.09
N LYS A 105 -14.89 7.53 -24.37
CA LYS A 105 -15.86 8.60 -24.52
C LYS A 105 -15.81 9.51 -23.30
N SER A 106 -15.65 10.81 -23.52
CA SER A 106 -15.65 11.79 -22.43
C SER A 106 -16.91 12.65 -22.48
N ASN A 107 -17.51 12.92 -21.32
CA ASN A 107 -18.36 14.07 -21.07
C ASN A 107 -17.72 14.93 -19.96
N ASP A 108 -18.37 16.01 -19.53
CA ASP A 108 -17.76 17.00 -18.63
C ASP A 108 -17.23 16.40 -17.31
N ASP A 109 -17.93 15.42 -16.74
CA ASP A 109 -17.62 14.86 -15.40
C ASP A 109 -17.26 13.36 -15.40
N THR A 110 -17.43 12.66 -16.53
CA THR A 110 -17.18 11.21 -16.61
C THR A 110 -16.41 10.79 -17.87
N LEU A 111 -15.54 9.81 -17.70
CA LEU A 111 -14.84 9.10 -18.76
C LEU A 111 -15.41 7.68 -18.86
N LYS A 112 -16.03 7.37 -19.99
CA LYS A 112 -16.56 6.04 -20.29
C LYS A 112 -15.56 5.24 -21.11
N ILE A 113 -15.13 4.10 -20.56
CA ILE A 113 -14.40 3.06 -21.28
C ILE A 113 -15.45 2.06 -21.75
N GLU A 114 -15.77 2.09 -23.05
CA GLU A 114 -17.05 1.60 -23.59
C GLU A 114 -17.43 0.18 -23.18
N SER A 115 -16.46 -0.73 -23.10
CA SER A 115 -16.71 -2.14 -22.79
C SER A 115 -16.48 -2.53 -21.33
N ILE A 116 -16.10 -1.58 -20.47
CA ILE A 116 -15.54 -1.89 -19.15
C ILE A 116 -16.25 -1.13 -18.03
N THR A 117 -16.09 0.19 -17.95
CA THR A 117 -16.58 0.97 -16.80
C THR A 117 -16.67 2.46 -17.10
N ASP A 118 -17.41 3.16 -16.25
CA ASP A 118 -17.46 4.62 -16.21
C ASP A 118 -16.60 5.13 -15.05
N ILE A 119 -15.75 6.11 -15.33
CA ILE A 119 -14.86 6.76 -14.37
C ILE A 119 -15.41 8.15 -14.09
N ASP A 120 -15.71 8.42 -12.83
CA ASP A 120 -16.04 9.75 -12.33
C ASP A 120 -14.75 10.57 -12.16
N ILE A 121 -14.60 11.62 -12.95
CA ILE A 121 -13.40 12.47 -13.00
C ILE A 121 -13.23 13.21 -11.67
N ASN A 122 -14.35 13.70 -11.15
CA ASN A 122 -14.45 14.58 -10.01
C ASN A 122 -14.18 13.84 -8.70
N ASN A 123 -14.82 12.69 -8.55
CA ASN A 123 -14.63 11.82 -7.39
C ASN A 123 -13.38 10.94 -7.54
N ARG A 124 -12.81 10.79 -8.73
CA ARG A 124 -11.70 9.86 -9.03
C ARG A 124 -12.07 8.44 -8.61
N THR A 125 -13.22 7.98 -9.06
CA THR A 125 -13.77 6.66 -8.75
C THR A 125 -14.26 5.97 -10.01
N TYR A 126 -14.33 4.64 -9.99
CA TYR A 126 -14.91 3.83 -11.05
C TYR A 126 -15.73 2.70 -10.44
N ILE A 127 -16.57 2.06 -11.25
CA ILE A 127 -17.39 0.92 -10.80
C ILE A 127 -16.73 -0.38 -11.26
N GLU A 128 -16.51 -1.31 -10.34
CA GLU A 128 -16.08 -2.67 -10.62
C GLU A 128 -16.94 -3.65 -9.82
N ASP A 129 -17.53 -4.64 -10.49
CA ASP A 129 -18.34 -5.69 -9.85
C ASP A 129 -19.45 -5.15 -8.91
N ASN A 130 -20.07 -4.02 -9.32
CA ASN A 130 -21.08 -3.24 -8.58
C ASN A 130 -20.57 -2.48 -7.34
N GLU A 131 -19.26 -2.42 -7.11
CA GLU A 131 -18.64 -1.63 -6.05
C GLU A 131 -17.97 -0.37 -6.62
N ILE A 132 -18.01 0.71 -5.84
CA ILE A 132 -17.31 1.95 -6.17
C ILE A 132 -15.87 1.83 -5.65
N LYS A 133 -14.90 1.86 -6.57
CA LYS A 133 -13.47 1.84 -6.26
C LYS A 133 -12.85 3.21 -6.50
N SER A 134 -11.94 3.63 -5.62
CA SER A 134 -11.18 4.88 -5.79
C SER A 134 -9.92 4.64 -6.62
N LEU A 135 -9.58 5.60 -7.45
CA LEU A 135 -8.28 5.64 -8.13
C LEU A 135 -7.17 6.01 -7.14
N ARG A 136 -5.98 5.46 -7.37
CA ARG A 136 -4.77 5.73 -6.59
C ARG A 136 -4.04 6.97 -7.07
N GLY A 137 -4.05 7.22 -8.39
CA GLY A 137 -3.51 8.42 -9.01
C GLY A 137 -4.56 9.49 -9.27
N ASP A 138 -4.10 10.62 -9.79
CA ASP A 138 -4.96 11.69 -10.26
C ASP A 138 -5.49 11.43 -11.69
N ILE A 139 -6.51 12.19 -12.09
CA ILE A 139 -6.98 12.27 -13.47
C ILE A 139 -6.79 13.70 -13.93
N PHE A 140 -6.19 13.92 -15.10
CA PHE A 140 -6.06 15.26 -15.66
C PHE A 140 -6.01 15.21 -17.18
N LYS A 141 -6.24 16.36 -17.81
CA LYS A 141 -6.22 16.53 -19.27
C LYS A 141 -5.02 17.37 -19.69
N LYS A 142 -4.24 16.89 -20.68
CA LYS A 142 -3.11 17.62 -21.26
C LYS A 142 -3.04 17.31 -22.76
N ASN A 143 -2.79 18.32 -23.60
CA ASN A 143 -2.72 18.16 -25.06
C ASN A 143 -3.95 17.46 -25.69
N ASN A 144 -5.14 17.77 -25.17
CA ASN A 144 -6.41 17.15 -25.58
C ASN A 144 -6.53 15.63 -25.34
N GLU A 145 -5.69 15.07 -24.45
CA GLU A 145 -5.74 13.68 -24.02
C GLU A 145 -5.93 13.60 -22.50
N TYR A 146 -6.65 12.58 -22.04
CA TYR A 146 -6.79 12.30 -20.61
C TYR A 146 -5.66 11.39 -20.15
N TYR A 147 -5.18 11.65 -18.94
CA TYR A 147 -4.13 10.89 -18.30
C TYR A 147 -4.66 10.29 -17.00
N ILE A 148 -4.41 9.00 -16.84
CA ILE A 148 -4.71 8.23 -15.64
C ILE A 148 -3.44 7.46 -15.27
N SER A 149 -3.26 7.16 -13.99
CA SER A 149 -2.09 6.39 -13.58
C SER A 149 -2.06 5.03 -14.27
N PHE A 150 -0.85 4.55 -14.56
CA PHE A 150 -0.65 3.25 -15.18
C PHE A 150 -1.20 2.12 -14.31
N PHE A 151 -1.04 2.23 -12.98
CA PHE A 151 -1.61 1.30 -12.02
C PHE A 151 -3.13 1.22 -12.14
N ASP A 152 -3.82 2.37 -12.10
CA ASP A 152 -5.28 2.40 -12.15
C ASP A 152 -5.82 1.82 -13.47
N LEU A 153 -5.18 2.13 -14.59
CA LEU A 153 -5.52 1.53 -15.89
C LEU A 153 -5.27 0.02 -15.89
N CYS A 154 -4.21 -0.46 -15.24
CA CYS A 154 -3.97 -1.90 -15.13
C CYS A 154 -5.06 -2.63 -14.35
N GLU A 155 -5.55 -2.02 -13.27
CA GLU A 155 -6.66 -2.58 -12.47
C GLU A 155 -7.96 -2.56 -13.27
N ILE A 156 -8.34 -1.43 -13.86
CA ILE A 156 -9.57 -1.30 -14.66
C ILE A 156 -9.59 -2.30 -15.83
N LEU A 157 -8.47 -2.49 -16.53
CA LEU A 157 -8.37 -3.41 -17.66
C LEU A 157 -8.10 -4.87 -17.26
N LYS A 158 -7.98 -5.15 -15.96
CA LYS A 158 -7.63 -6.47 -15.41
C LYS A 158 -6.40 -7.08 -16.08
N VAL A 159 -5.29 -6.32 -16.10
CA VAL A 159 -4.01 -6.76 -16.67
C VAL A 159 -2.91 -6.90 -15.62
N ASN A 160 -1.91 -7.72 -15.95
CA ASN A 160 -0.69 -7.91 -15.18
C ASN A 160 0.49 -7.23 -15.85
N THR A 161 1.50 -6.89 -15.06
CA THR A 161 2.73 -6.25 -15.53
C THR A 161 3.98 -7.00 -15.08
N TYR A 162 4.98 -7.08 -15.96
CA TYR A 162 6.33 -7.54 -15.65
C TYR A 162 7.34 -6.48 -16.10
N TRP A 163 8.17 -6.01 -15.16
CA TRP A 163 9.09 -4.91 -15.38
C TRP A 163 10.52 -5.45 -15.56
N ASP A 164 11.05 -5.32 -16.78
CA ASP A 164 12.41 -5.68 -17.12
C ASP A 164 13.31 -4.43 -17.05
N TYR A 165 13.98 -4.26 -15.91
CA TYR A 165 14.86 -3.10 -15.66
C TYR A 165 16.09 -3.07 -16.57
N ASP A 166 16.55 -4.21 -17.09
CA ASP A 166 17.73 -4.27 -17.95
C ASP A 166 17.42 -3.70 -19.34
N LYS A 167 16.20 -3.96 -19.83
CA LYS A 167 15.73 -3.51 -21.15
C LYS A 167 14.93 -2.20 -21.09
N ASN A 168 14.53 -1.78 -19.89
CA ASN A 168 13.52 -0.76 -19.66
C ASN A 168 12.17 -1.06 -20.33
N ASP A 169 11.79 -2.34 -20.34
CA ASP A 169 10.53 -2.82 -20.90
C ASP A 169 9.52 -3.10 -19.79
N ILE A 170 8.27 -2.69 -19.99
CA ILE A 170 7.11 -3.15 -19.20
C ILE A 170 6.27 -4.05 -20.09
N TYR A 171 6.30 -5.35 -19.80
CA TYR A 171 5.42 -6.32 -20.42
C TYR A 171 4.06 -6.27 -19.76
N ILE A 172 3.01 -6.31 -20.57
CA ILE A 172 1.61 -6.28 -20.16
C ILE A 172 0.92 -7.49 -20.79
N SER A 173 0.16 -8.22 -19.98
CA SER A 173 -0.69 -9.31 -20.45
C SER A 173 -1.99 -9.34 -19.67
N LYS A 174 -3.02 -9.99 -20.23
CA LYS A 174 -4.30 -10.14 -19.53
C LYS A 174 -4.08 -10.96 -18.24
N ARG A 175 -4.69 -10.52 -17.14
CA ARG A 175 -4.70 -11.30 -15.91
C ARG A 175 -5.58 -12.53 -16.14
N LEU A 176 -5.04 -13.72 -15.89
CA LEU A 176 -5.86 -14.92 -15.81
C LEU A 176 -6.63 -14.82 -14.50
N ILE A 177 -7.91 -14.48 -14.60
CA ILE A 177 -8.82 -14.54 -13.45
C ILE A 177 -9.17 -16.01 -13.33
N ASN A 178 -8.52 -16.72 -12.40
CA ASN A 178 -9.06 -18.00 -11.97
C ASN A 178 -10.40 -17.66 -11.33
N GLY A 179 -11.51 -18.09 -11.95
CA GLY A 179 -12.82 -17.93 -11.35
C GLY A 179 -12.75 -18.48 -9.93
N PHE A 180 -13.22 -17.71 -8.95
CA PHE A 180 -13.46 -18.23 -7.61
C PHE A 180 -14.29 -19.51 -7.78
N ASN A 181 -13.68 -20.67 -7.55
CA ASN A 181 -14.42 -21.92 -7.51
C ASN A 181 -15.19 -21.88 -6.20
N ASP A 182 -16.46 -21.46 -6.28
CA ASP A 182 -17.47 -21.54 -5.21
C ASP A 182 -17.65 -22.96 -4.63
N GLU A 183 -17.01 -23.98 -5.21
CA GLU A 183 -17.12 -25.38 -4.78
C GLU A 183 -16.37 -25.70 -3.48
N ASN A 184 -15.49 -24.81 -2.99
CA ASN A 184 -15.07 -24.87 -1.59
C ASN A 184 -16.12 -24.17 -0.73
N ILE A 185 -17.23 -24.87 -0.48
CA ILE A 185 -18.29 -24.46 0.44
C ILE A 185 -17.65 -23.96 1.74
N LYS A 186 -17.65 -22.64 1.89
CA LYS A 186 -17.16 -21.93 3.05
C LYS A 186 -17.96 -22.40 4.26
N ASN A 187 -17.26 -22.80 5.31
CA ASN A 187 -17.88 -22.83 6.62
C ASN A 187 -18.14 -21.38 7.01
N ASP A 188 -19.40 -20.94 6.96
CA ASP A 188 -19.95 -19.68 7.49
C ASP A 188 -19.74 -19.51 9.03
N ASN A 189 -18.88 -20.33 9.63
CA ASN A 189 -18.49 -20.19 11.01
C ASN A 189 -17.53 -19.01 11.13
N LYS A 190 -17.91 -18.02 11.93
CA LYS A 190 -17.05 -16.89 12.32
C LYS A 190 -15.67 -17.40 12.76
N LYS A 191 -14.67 -17.26 11.88
CA LYS A 191 -13.28 -17.64 12.17
C LYS A 191 -12.79 -16.84 13.37
N LYS A 192 -11.93 -17.47 14.18
CA LYS A 192 -11.17 -16.75 15.21
C LYS A 192 -10.16 -15.84 14.53
N LYS A 193 -9.88 -14.70 15.15
CA LYS A 193 -8.99 -13.69 14.58
C LYS A 193 -7.53 -14.05 14.80
N GLY A 194 -6.73 -13.85 13.77
CA GLY A 194 -5.28 -13.81 13.83
C GLY A 194 -4.76 -12.58 13.10
N PHE A 195 -3.46 -12.30 13.23
CA PHE A 195 -2.82 -11.16 12.60
C PHE A 195 -1.45 -11.54 12.03
N LEU A 196 -1.18 -11.08 10.81
CA LEU A 196 0.09 -11.27 10.12
C LEU A 196 0.66 -9.91 9.71
N ARG A 197 1.93 -9.68 10.01
CA ARG A 197 2.70 -8.58 9.43
C ARG A 197 3.86 -9.11 8.60
N PHE A 198 4.00 -8.60 7.38
CA PHE A 198 5.26 -8.70 6.65
C PHE A 198 6.17 -7.53 6.99
N GLU A 199 7.46 -7.79 7.19
CA GLU A 199 8.44 -6.77 7.57
C GLU A 199 9.46 -6.47 6.47
N ASP A 200 10.23 -5.40 6.70
CA ASP A 200 11.36 -4.98 5.88
C ASP A 200 11.04 -4.70 4.41
N PHE A 201 9.81 -4.31 4.10
CA PHE A 201 9.46 -3.93 2.74
C PHE A 201 10.04 -2.54 2.43
N THR A 202 10.93 -2.44 1.45
CA THR A 202 11.61 -1.18 1.12
C THR A 202 12.05 -1.13 -0.33
N ALA A 203 12.22 0.08 -0.89
CA ALA A 203 12.72 0.29 -2.25
C ALA A 203 14.25 0.10 -2.30
N GLY A 204 14.72 -1.06 -1.88
CA GLY A 204 16.13 -1.41 -1.83
C GLY A 204 16.30 -2.91 -1.66
N ASP A 205 17.56 -3.34 -1.52
CA ASP A 205 17.93 -4.73 -1.30
C ASP A 205 17.29 -5.69 -2.34
N VAL A 206 16.60 -6.75 -1.91
CA VAL A 206 16.00 -7.74 -2.81
C VAL A 206 14.88 -7.16 -3.69
N TYR A 207 14.18 -6.11 -3.26
CA TYR A 207 12.96 -5.64 -3.92
C TYR A 207 13.22 -4.75 -5.14
N VAL A 208 14.46 -4.31 -5.35
CA VAL A 208 14.86 -3.59 -6.58
C VAL A 208 15.46 -4.52 -7.64
N THR A 209 15.49 -5.83 -7.37
CA THR A 209 15.92 -6.83 -8.35
C THR A 209 14.80 -7.17 -9.33
N LYS A 210 15.19 -7.63 -10.52
CA LYS A 210 14.26 -8.02 -11.59
C LYS A 210 13.26 -9.07 -11.08
N SER A 211 11.98 -8.91 -11.41
CA SER A 211 10.86 -9.78 -11.02
C SER A 211 10.48 -9.82 -9.54
N ALA A 212 11.26 -9.21 -8.62
CA ALA A 212 10.99 -9.33 -7.18
C ALA A 212 9.63 -8.75 -6.79
N LEU A 213 9.23 -7.63 -7.38
CA LEU A 213 7.96 -6.97 -7.07
C LEU A 213 6.77 -7.68 -7.71
N GLU A 214 6.95 -8.29 -8.88
CA GLU A 214 5.97 -9.19 -9.48
C GLU A 214 5.70 -10.40 -8.56
N LYS A 215 6.76 -10.95 -7.97
CA LYS A 215 6.67 -12.05 -6.99
C LYS A 215 5.94 -11.61 -5.73
N VAL A 216 6.20 -10.40 -5.23
CA VAL A 216 5.42 -9.80 -4.13
C VAL A 216 3.94 -9.68 -4.48
N ARG A 217 3.61 -9.20 -5.69
CA ARG A 217 2.20 -9.09 -6.13
C ARG A 217 1.51 -10.45 -6.18
N ALA A 218 2.21 -11.53 -6.53
CA ALA A 218 1.67 -12.88 -6.48
C ALA A 218 1.37 -13.36 -5.05
N VAL A 219 2.21 -13.00 -4.07
CA VAL A 219 1.93 -13.27 -2.65
C VAL A 219 0.70 -12.49 -2.19
N VAL A 220 0.57 -11.23 -2.60
CA VAL A 220 -0.58 -10.39 -2.30
C VAL A 220 -1.86 -10.94 -2.93
N ASP A 221 -1.81 -11.38 -4.18
CA ASP A 221 -2.95 -12.03 -4.85
C ASP A 221 -3.37 -13.29 -4.10
N TYR A 222 -2.41 -14.13 -3.68
CA TYR A 222 -2.72 -15.31 -2.87
C TYR A 222 -3.45 -14.95 -1.56
N MET A 223 -2.96 -13.96 -0.82
CA MET A 223 -3.62 -13.53 0.42
C MET A 223 -5.04 -13.01 0.15
N TYR A 224 -5.20 -12.18 -0.87
CA TYR A 224 -6.49 -11.62 -1.27
C TYR A 224 -7.50 -12.67 -1.74
N GLU A 225 -7.07 -13.60 -2.59
CA GLU A 225 -7.90 -14.70 -3.11
C GLU A 225 -8.33 -15.69 -2.01
N ASN A 226 -7.54 -15.81 -0.93
CA ASN A 226 -7.88 -16.62 0.24
C ASN A 226 -8.64 -15.84 1.33
N GLU A 227 -8.99 -14.57 1.07
CA GLU A 227 -9.69 -13.68 2.03
C GLU A 227 -8.92 -13.53 3.35
N GLU A 228 -7.60 -13.53 3.27
CA GLU A 228 -6.69 -13.37 4.40
C GLU A 228 -6.15 -11.93 4.42
N ASP A 229 -6.48 -11.16 5.45
CA ASP A 229 -5.95 -9.81 5.62
C ASP A 229 -4.49 -9.85 6.10
N PHE A 230 -3.73 -8.80 5.79
CA PHE A 230 -2.33 -8.71 6.21
C PHE A 230 -1.85 -7.26 6.33
N SER A 231 -0.76 -7.10 7.09
CA SER A 231 -0.06 -5.83 7.26
C SER A 231 1.33 -5.88 6.64
N ILE A 232 1.88 -4.73 6.23
CA ILE A 232 3.25 -4.57 5.73
C ILE A 232 3.93 -3.43 6.48
N GLY A 233 5.02 -3.74 7.17
CA GLY A 233 5.98 -2.77 7.70
C GLY A 233 6.86 -2.23 6.58
N TRP A 234 6.60 -0.99 6.18
CA TRP A 234 7.30 -0.30 5.10
C TRP A 234 8.39 0.63 5.65
N ILE A 235 9.56 0.59 5.01
CA ILE A 235 10.68 1.51 5.27
C ILE A 235 10.77 2.49 4.09
N PRO A 236 10.35 3.76 4.25
CA PRO A 236 10.21 4.70 3.13
C PRO A 236 11.52 5.17 2.48
N ARG A 237 12.65 5.09 3.19
CA ARG A 237 13.95 5.48 2.66
C ARG A 237 14.99 4.41 2.93
N TYR A 238 15.59 3.89 1.86
CA TYR A 238 16.63 2.87 1.93
C TYR A 238 18.01 3.51 1.79
N ILE A 239 18.91 3.23 2.73
CA ILE A 239 20.30 3.67 2.69
C ILE A 239 21.22 2.45 2.78
N ASN A 240 22.19 2.39 1.87
CA ASN A 240 23.27 1.41 1.89
C ASN A 240 24.59 2.15 1.75
N ASN A 241 25.26 2.34 2.89
CA ASN A 241 26.53 3.06 2.99
C ASN A 241 27.68 2.29 2.32
N THR A 242 27.61 0.96 2.28
CA THR A 242 28.61 0.13 1.59
C THR A 242 28.63 0.40 0.08
N ASN A 243 27.45 0.57 -0.52
CA ASN A 243 27.28 0.79 -1.96
C ASN A 243 27.02 2.27 -2.31
N ASN A 244 27.08 3.18 -1.32
CA ASN A 244 26.77 4.61 -1.45
C ASN A 244 25.40 4.88 -2.09
N ILE A 245 24.38 4.13 -1.65
CA ILE A 245 22.99 4.27 -2.10
C ILE A 245 22.21 5.02 -1.03
N ASP A 246 21.47 6.04 -1.46
CA ASP A 246 20.46 6.73 -0.67
C ASP A 246 19.21 6.89 -1.53
N ASN A 247 18.21 6.07 -1.25
CA ASN A 247 16.99 5.97 -2.02
C ASN A 247 15.77 6.37 -1.19
N ASP A 248 15.42 7.65 -1.24
CA ASP A 248 14.14 8.20 -0.81
C ASP A 248 13.17 8.11 -1.99
N ILE A 249 12.18 7.21 -1.90
CA ILE A 249 11.22 6.96 -2.98
C ILE A 249 10.38 8.20 -3.35
N SER A 250 10.34 9.24 -2.52
CA SER A 250 9.65 10.48 -2.87
C SER A 250 10.49 11.47 -3.66
N LYS A 251 11.81 11.22 -3.80
CA LYS A 251 12.79 12.12 -4.42
C LYS A 251 13.56 11.45 -5.57
N ASN A 252 13.98 10.21 -5.38
CA ASN A 252 14.78 9.48 -6.35
C ASN A 252 13.89 8.92 -7.45
N GLU A 253 14.22 9.24 -8.70
CA GLU A 253 13.39 8.89 -9.86
C GLU A 253 14.01 7.72 -10.61
N SER A 254 13.29 6.60 -10.67
CA SER A 254 13.75 5.42 -11.38
C SER A 254 12.59 4.51 -11.76
N MET A 255 12.83 3.63 -12.74
CA MET A 255 11.87 2.59 -13.11
C MET A 255 11.59 1.63 -11.93
N GLN A 256 12.61 1.32 -11.12
CA GLN A 256 12.50 0.49 -9.93
C GLN A 256 11.60 1.13 -8.88
N ASN A 257 11.79 2.42 -8.59
CA ASN A 257 10.95 3.15 -7.63
C ASN A 257 9.51 3.29 -8.14
N SER A 258 9.31 3.40 -9.45
CA SER A 258 7.98 3.41 -10.04
C SER A 258 7.28 2.05 -9.95
N ASN A 259 8.00 0.94 -10.15
CA ASN A 259 7.45 -0.41 -9.91
C ASN A 259 7.18 -0.64 -8.41
N PHE A 260 8.04 -0.11 -7.53
CA PHE A 260 7.84 -0.21 -6.09
C PHE A 260 6.57 0.52 -5.64
N LEU A 261 6.37 1.76 -6.10
CA LEU A 261 5.14 2.50 -5.83
C LEU A 261 3.91 1.81 -6.43
N PHE A 262 4.01 1.31 -7.67
CA PHE A 262 2.96 0.50 -8.29
C PHE A 262 2.59 -0.70 -7.40
N THR A 263 3.57 -1.33 -6.75
CA THR A 263 3.36 -2.47 -5.85
C THR A 263 2.75 -2.06 -4.52
N LEU A 264 3.11 -0.91 -3.95
CA LEU A 264 2.42 -0.35 -2.77
C LEU A 264 0.94 -0.07 -3.08
N ASP A 265 0.64 0.54 -4.22
CA ASP A 265 -0.74 0.75 -4.67
C ASP A 265 -1.48 -0.59 -4.89
N TYR A 266 -0.78 -1.61 -5.41
CA TYR A 266 -1.29 -2.98 -5.57
C TYR A 266 -1.68 -3.64 -4.24
N ILE A 267 -0.82 -3.51 -3.23
CA ILE A 267 -1.05 -3.98 -1.85
C ILE A 267 -2.31 -3.32 -1.27
N VAL A 268 -2.42 -1.99 -1.38
CA VAL A 268 -3.56 -1.23 -0.84
C VAL A 268 -4.87 -1.64 -1.49
N ASN A 269 -4.86 -1.89 -2.81
CA ASN A 269 -6.06 -2.32 -3.55
C ASN A 269 -6.52 -3.74 -3.24
N ARG A 270 -5.71 -4.53 -2.52
CA ARG A 270 -5.99 -5.93 -2.15
C ARG A 270 -6.04 -6.11 -0.64
N SER A 271 -6.64 -5.12 0.04
CA SER A 271 -6.86 -5.08 1.49
C SER A 271 -5.61 -5.04 2.37
N GLY A 272 -4.40 -5.06 1.80
CA GLY A 272 -3.16 -4.92 2.54
C GLY A 272 -3.08 -3.60 3.30
N ARG A 273 -2.64 -3.66 4.56
CA ARG A 273 -2.46 -2.50 5.44
C ARG A 273 -1.00 -2.12 5.50
N ILE A 274 -0.66 -0.89 5.12
CA ILE A 274 0.73 -0.42 5.16
C ILE A 274 0.93 0.32 6.49
N GLY A 275 2.01 -0.01 7.19
CA GLY A 275 2.49 0.70 8.36
C GLY A 275 3.94 1.12 8.20
N LEU A 276 4.43 1.97 9.09
CA LEU A 276 5.82 2.40 9.08
C LEU A 276 6.65 1.49 9.98
N HIS A 277 7.73 0.94 9.43
CA HIS A 277 8.75 0.16 10.12
C HIS A 277 10.02 1.01 10.30
N GLY A 278 9.87 2.16 10.97
CA GLY A 278 10.90 3.20 11.02
C GLY A 278 10.93 4.09 9.77
N TYR A 279 11.85 5.06 9.76
CA TYR A 279 12.09 5.91 8.60
C TYR A 279 13.11 5.30 7.65
N THR A 280 14.22 4.78 8.20
CA THR A 280 15.28 4.16 7.41
C THR A 280 15.67 2.76 7.88
N HIS A 281 15.20 2.33 9.05
CA HIS A 281 15.59 1.08 9.69
C HIS A 281 17.13 0.94 9.82
N GLN A 282 17.82 2.06 10.12
CA GLN A 282 19.27 2.12 10.30
C GLN A 282 19.62 2.37 11.76
N TYR A 283 20.60 1.63 12.28
CA TYR A 283 21.30 2.02 13.49
C TYR A 283 22.46 2.96 13.14
N LYS A 284 22.25 4.27 13.32
CA LYS A 284 23.24 5.31 12.99
C LYS A 284 23.68 5.17 11.52
N GLU A 285 24.97 4.95 11.27
CA GLU A 285 25.57 4.79 9.94
C GLU A 285 25.54 3.32 9.44
N SER A 286 24.72 2.44 10.01
CA SER A 286 24.51 1.10 9.45
C SER A 286 23.77 1.18 8.11
N ASN A 287 23.75 0.08 7.36
CA ASN A 287 22.80 -0.04 6.26
C ASN A 287 21.36 -0.15 6.80
N SER A 288 20.38 0.28 6.03
CA SER A 288 18.95 0.02 6.28
C SER A 288 18.69 -1.47 6.46
N VAL A 289 17.58 -1.82 7.11
CA VAL A 289 17.11 -3.20 7.35
C VAL A 289 17.93 -3.97 8.41
N SER A 290 19.11 -3.47 8.80
CA SER A 290 20.03 -4.22 9.68
C SER A 290 20.06 -3.74 11.14
N GLY A 291 19.50 -2.57 11.43
CA GLY A 291 19.73 -1.88 12.69
C GLY A 291 18.45 -1.32 13.26
N TYR A 292 18.37 -1.20 14.57
CA TYR A 292 17.11 -1.02 15.29
C TYR A 292 16.59 0.44 15.40
N GLU A 293 17.17 1.38 14.66
CA GLU A 293 16.85 2.83 14.55
C GLU A 293 16.75 3.65 15.85
N PHE A 294 15.91 3.26 16.79
CA PHE A 294 15.57 3.98 18.02
C PHE A 294 16.20 3.31 19.26
N GLY A 295 15.64 3.55 20.45
CA GLY A 295 16.18 3.03 21.71
C GLY A 295 17.36 3.83 22.25
N ASP A 296 17.88 3.42 23.42
CA ASP A 296 18.88 4.15 24.20
C ASP A 296 20.17 4.43 23.41
N ASP A 297 20.62 3.45 22.64
CA ASP A 297 21.85 3.54 21.86
C ASP A 297 21.64 4.10 20.44
N GLY A 298 20.39 4.15 19.97
CA GLY A 298 19.99 4.66 18.66
C GLY A 298 19.64 6.15 18.66
N TYR A 299 18.69 6.56 17.80
CA TYR A 299 18.12 7.91 17.86
C TYR A 299 17.21 8.03 19.08
N ASN A 300 17.65 8.73 20.12
CA ASN A 300 16.97 8.82 21.41
C ASN A 300 16.47 10.22 21.79
N ASP A 301 16.95 11.27 21.11
CA ASP A 301 16.46 12.64 21.31
C ASP A 301 15.00 12.77 20.85
N LYS A 302 14.14 13.37 21.69
CA LYS A 302 12.70 13.43 21.45
C LYS A 302 12.33 14.19 20.17
N GLU A 303 13.07 15.25 19.84
CA GLU A 303 12.81 16.04 18.63
C GLU A 303 13.28 15.30 17.39
N GLU A 304 14.43 14.63 17.45
CA GLU A 304 14.91 13.81 16.33
C GLU A 304 14.00 12.60 16.08
N VAL A 305 13.52 11.92 17.12
CA VAL A 305 12.55 10.82 16.99
C VAL A 305 11.28 11.29 16.27
N ARG A 306 10.71 12.43 16.69
CA ARG A 306 9.53 13.01 16.03
C ARG A 306 9.79 13.38 14.59
N LYS A 307 10.92 14.03 14.32
CA LYS A 307 11.31 14.44 12.97
C LYS A 307 11.38 13.23 12.04
N ARG A 308 11.97 12.11 12.47
CA ARG A 308 12.05 10.89 11.64
C ARG A 308 10.68 10.29 11.35
N VAL A 309 9.79 10.24 12.34
CA VAL A 309 8.38 9.83 12.14
C VAL A 309 7.69 10.76 11.14
N GLU A 310 7.85 12.07 11.29
CA GLU A 310 7.25 13.08 10.42
C GLU A 310 7.79 13.04 8.98
N GLU A 311 9.09 12.78 8.78
CA GLU A 311 9.66 12.56 7.43
C GLU A 311 9.07 11.32 6.75
N ALA A 312 8.93 10.21 7.48
CA ALA A 312 8.31 9.00 6.97
C ALA A 312 6.84 9.23 6.55
N ILE A 313 6.08 9.94 7.40
CA ILE A 313 4.69 10.36 7.11
C ILE A 313 4.63 11.32 5.91
N ARG A 314 5.59 12.24 5.77
CA ARG A 314 5.63 13.17 4.63
C ARG A 314 5.87 12.44 3.31
N ILE A 315 6.74 11.42 3.32
CA ILE A 315 6.97 10.56 2.15
C ILE A 315 5.68 9.81 1.78
N SER A 316 5.02 9.18 2.75
CA SER A 316 3.79 8.44 2.49
C SER A 316 2.69 9.33 1.91
N ASP A 317 2.49 10.51 2.48
CA ASP A 317 1.52 11.51 2.01
C ASP A 317 1.83 12.03 0.60
N LYS A 318 3.10 12.35 0.31
CA LYS A 318 3.53 12.78 -1.04
C LYS A 318 3.28 11.70 -2.11
N LEU A 319 3.38 10.43 -1.73
CA LEU A 319 3.16 9.28 -2.61
C LEU A 319 1.70 8.79 -2.62
N ASN A 320 0.81 9.41 -1.83
CA ASN A 320 -0.57 8.98 -1.62
C ASN A 320 -0.71 7.57 -1.03
N ILE A 321 0.21 7.16 -0.16
CA ILE A 321 0.20 5.85 0.51
C ILE A 321 -0.41 5.98 1.91
N PRO A 322 -1.52 5.27 2.21
CA PRO A 322 -2.11 5.27 3.55
C PRO A 322 -1.21 4.55 4.53
N ILE A 323 -1.04 5.12 5.73
CA ILE A 323 -0.31 4.51 6.84
C ILE A 323 -1.30 4.22 7.97
N ASP A 324 -1.37 2.96 8.38
CA ASP A 324 -2.38 2.47 9.31
C ASP A 324 -1.84 2.19 10.72
N PHE A 325 -0.55 1.86 10.83
CA PHE A 325 0.12 1.53 12.08
C PHE A 325 1.60 1.96 12.08
N TRP A 326 2.19 1.95 13.28
CA TRP A 326 3.62 2.03 13.48
C TRP A 326 4.16 0.74 14.07
N GLU A 327 5.39 0.40 13.71
CA GLU A 327 6.16 -0.63 14.39
C GLU A 327 7.63 -0.21 14.43
N THR A 328 8.24 -0.35 15.60
CA THR A 328 9.62 0.02 15.80
C THR A 328 10.53 -1.11 15.35
N PRO A 329 11.47 -0.86 14.43
CA PRO A 329 12.64 -1.71 14.18
C PRO A 329 13.11 -2.59 15.36
N HIS A 330 12.95 -3.91 15.21
CA HIS A 330 13.34 -4.92 16.20
C HIS A 330 12.80 -4.68 17.63
N TYR A 331 11.72 -3.93 17.75
CA TYR A 331 11.13 -3.47 19.01
C TYR A 331 12.12 -2.77 19.95
N LYS A 332 13.22 -2.20 19.43
CA LYS A 332 14.18 -1.45 20.27
C LYS A 332 13.74 0.00 20.41
N VAL A 333 13.01 0.21 21.49
CA VAL A 333 12.38 1.48 21.80
C VAL A 333 12.34 1.67 23.31
N THR A 334 12.37 2.92 23.76
CA THR A 334 12.12 3.27 25.17
C THR A 334 10.63 3.53 25.40
N ASN A 335 10.16 3.43 26.65
CA ASN A 335 8.78 3.79 26.98
C ASN A 335 8.44 5.24 26.55
N ASP A 336 9.39 6.17 26.73
CA ASP A 336 9.21 7.56 26.33
C ASP A 336 9.11 7.75 24.80
N GLN A 337 9.81 6.94 24.01
CA GLN A 337 9.66 6.92 22.55
C GLN A 337 8.33 6.30 22.12
N GLN A 338 7.86 5.23 22.78
CA GLN A 338 6.53 4.69 22.51
C GLN A 338 5.42 5.72 22.74
N LYS A 339 5.52 6.54 23.79
CA LYS A 339 4.60 7.67 24.00
C LYS A 339 4.65 8.67 22.85
N ILE A 340 5.81 8.90 22.23
CA ILE A 340 5.90 9.74 21.04
C ILE A 340 5.14 9.09 19.89
N PHE A 341 5.35 7.79 19.63
CA PHE A 341 4.63 7.10 18.54
C PHE A 341 3.11 7.08 18.74
N GLU A 342 2.65 6.96 19.99
CA GLU A 342 1.25 7.10 20.37
C GLU A 342 0.65 8.48 20.02
N GLU A 343 1.46 9.55 19.92
CA GLU A 343 0.99 10.87 19.46
C GLU A 343 0.54 10.82 17.99
N TYR A 344 1.14 9.94 17.18
CA TYR A 344 0.94 9.87 15.73
C TYR A 344 -0.01 8.73 15.32
N PHE A 345 0.07 7.58 15.99
CA PHE A 345 -0.60 6.34 15.57
C PHE A 345 -1.57 5.80 16.61
N LYS A 346 -2.75 5.35 16.14
CA LYS A 346 -3.73 4.64 16.97
C LYS A 346 -3.43 3.15 17.13
N ILE A 347 -2.61 2.59 16.26
CA ILE A 347 -2.17 1.20 16.33
C ILE A 347 -0.65 1.21 16.33
N ILE A 348 -0.07 0.59 17.35
CA ILE A 348 1.34 0.23 17.39
C ILE A 348 1.40 -1.29 17.37
N TYR A 349 2.00 -1.85 16.32
CA TYR A 349 2.06 -3.29 16.11
C TYR A 349 3.31 -3.87 16.81
N GLU A 350 3.42 -3.66 18.11
CA GLU A 350 4.45 -4.28 18.94
C GLU A 350 3.93 -4.43 20.39
N PRO A 351 4.64 -5.13 21.28
CA PRO A 351 4.30 -5.11 22.70
C PRO A 351 4.58 -3.76 23.36
N GLN A 352 3.74 -3.32 24.28
CA GLN A 352 4.00 -2.11 25.07
C GLN A 352 5.17 -2.34 26.06
N ILE A 353 6.18 -1.48 26.05
CA ILE A 353 7.34 -1.56 26.94
C ILE A 353 6.90 -1.47 28.41
N GLY A 354 7.44 -2.37 29.23
CA GLY A 354 7.11 -2.49 30.66
C GLY A 354 5.86 -3.33 30.95
N VAL A 355 4.98 -3.54 29.97
CA VAL A 355 3.85 -4.47 30.07
C VAL A 355 4.18 -5.80 29.37
N TYR A 356 4.81 -5.73 28.19
CA TYR A 356 5.14 -6.86 27.34
C TYR A 356 3.93 -7.79 27.12
N ASN A 357 2.82 -7.16 26.72
CA ASN A 357 1.53 -7.82 26.55
C ASN A 357 1.61 -8.96 25.52
N LYS A 358 0.77 -9.98 25.75
CA LYS A 358 0.57 -11.11 24.84
C LYS A 358 -0.82 -11.13 24.22
N GLU A 359 -1.71 -10.29 24.71
CA GLU A 359 -3.03 -10.01 24.13
C GLU A 359 -3.03 -8.58 23.61
N ILE A 360 -3.97 -8.25 22.72
CA ILE A 360 -4.16 -6.85 22.31
C ILE A 360 -4.60 -6.04 23.53
N ILE A 361 -3.87 -4.96 23.83
CA ILE A 361 -4.21 -4.04 24.91
C ILE A 361 -4.44 -2.63 24.38
N THR A 362 -5.17 -1.83 25.17
CA THR A 362 -5.13 -0.37 25.01
C THR A 362 -4.01 0.19 25.88
N SER A 363 -3.24 1.12 25.30
CA SER A 363 -2.11 1.81 25.94
C SER A 363 -2.48 2.28 27.34
N THR A 364 -1.60 1.97 28.30
CA THR A 364 -1.72 2.51 29.66
C THR A 364 -1.33 3.98 29.76
N ASN A 365 -0.64 4.52 28.74
CA ASN A 365 -0.19 5.92 28.69
C ASN A 365 -1.32 6.86 28.26
N ASN A 366 -1.90 6.65 27.07
CA ASN A 366 -2.89 7.56 26.50
C ASN A 366 -4.34 7.01 26.53
N ARG A 367 -4.53 5.72 26.86
CA ARG A 367 -5.83 5.03 26.90
C ARG A 367 -6.62 5.02 25.57
N VAL A 368 -5.93 5.22 24.45
CA VAL A 368 -6.52 5.27 23.10
C VAL A 368 -5.80 4.30 22.16
N THR A 369 -4.46 4.37 22.11
CA THR A 369 -3.66 3.57 21.18
C THR A 369 -3.76 2.09 21.52
N LYS A 370 -3.88 1.23 20.50
CA LYS A 370 -3.88 -0.23 20.63
C LYS A 370 -2.48 -0.77 20.37
N TYR A 371 -2.05 -1.70 21.21
CA TYR A 371 -0.82 -2.46 21.02
C TYR A 371 -1.17 -3.88 20.58
N ILE A 372 -0.72 -4.27 19.38
CA ILE A 372 -0.87 -5.62 18.85
C ILE A 372 0.47 -6.36 19.05
N PRO A 373 0.55 -7.35 19.95
CA PRO A 373 1.81 -8.06 20.19
C PRO A 373 1.99 -9.18 19.16
N THR A 374 3.22 -9.49 18.75
CA THR A 374 3.52 -10.66 17.92
C THR A 374 3.86 -11.88 18.77
N SER A 375 2.87 -12.42 19.50
CA SER A 375 3.09 -13.50 20.48
C SER A 375 3.64 -14.79 19.87
N MET A 376 3.39 -15.05 18.58
CA MET A 376 3.93 -16.21 17.86
C MET A 376 5.35 -15.95 17.31
N SER A 377 5.84 -14.71 17.41
CA SER A 377 7.18 -14.28 17.00
C SER A 377 7.45 -14.37 15.48
N TYR A 378 8.73 -14.32 15.11
CA TYR A 378 9.24 -14.39 13.74
C TYR A 378 9.03 -15.78 13.13
N VAL A 379 8.64 -15.84 11.85
CA VAL A 379 8.66 -17.07 11.05
C VAL A 379 10.09 -17.39 10.61
N ASP A 380 10.62 -18.51 11.08
CA ASP A 380 11.95 -19.01 10.74
C ASP A 380 11.98 -19.80 9.41
N ASP A 381 13.19 -20.14 8.95
CA ASP A 381 13.51 -20.54 7.58
C ASP A 381 12.70 -21.71 7.00
N ASP A 382 12.16 -22.62 7.83
CA ASP A 382 11.35 -23.75 7.35
C ASP A 382 9.87 -23.69 7.80
N GLY A 383 9.52 -22.69 8.60
CA GLY A 383 8.18 -22.46 9.13
C GLY A 383 7.65 -23.53 10.10
N LYS A 384 8.38 -24.61 10.38
CA LYS A 384 7.91 -25.69 11.26
C LYS A 384 7.77 -25.19 12.69
N GLY A 385 8.76 -24.43 13.15
CA GLY A 385 8.72 -23.82 14.48
C GLY A 385 7.50 -22.91 14.64
N MET A 386 7.16 -22.14 13.62
CA MET A 386 5.94 -21.31 13.62
C MET A 386 4.67 -22.17 13.70
N ILE A 387 4.56 -23.20 12.85
CA ILE A 387 3.39 -24.11 12.84
C ILE A 387 3.18 -24.75 14.21
N ASP A 388 4.27 -25.19 14.86
CA ASP A 388 4.20 -25.78 16.20
C ASP A 388 3.78 -24.75 17.26
N ARG A 389 4.27 -23.50 17.19
CA ARG A 389 3.84 -22.42 18.09
C ARG A 389 2.36 -22.10 17.94
N ILE A 390 1.85 -22.02 16.70
CA ILE A 390 0.43 -21.79 16.42
C ILE A 390 -0.44 -22.90 17.03
N LYS A 391 -0.07 -24.18 16.82
CA LYS A 391 -0.83 -25.33 17.35
C LYS A 391 -0.85 -25.38 18.88
N ASN A 392 0.22 -24.90 19.51
CA ASN A 392 0.38 -24.90 20.97
C ASN A 392 0.08 -23.54 21.61
N LYS A 393 -0.53 -22.60 20.86
CA LYS A 393 -0.86 -21.26 21.34
C LYS A 393 -1.70 -21.32 22.61
N LYS A 394 -1.33 -20.56 23.64
CA LYS A 394 -2.11 -20.49 24.88
C LYS A 394 -3.37 -19.67 24.70
N LYS A 395 -4.31 -19.77 25.63
CA LYS A 395 -5.60 -19.08 25.56
C LYS A 395 -5.46 -17.56 25.69
N ASP A 396 -4.51 -17.12 26.50
CA ASP A 396 -4.14 -15.73 26.84
C ASP A 396 -3.06 -15.14 25.90
N GLU A 397 -2.96 -15.67 24.68
CA GLU A 397 -2.01 -15.22 23.66
C GLU A 397 -2.76 -14.90 22.36
N GLU A 398 -2.45 -13.76 21.75
CA GLU A 398 -2.95 -13.39 20.44
C GLU A 398 -2.31 -14.27 19.37
N LEU A 399 -3.08 -14.72 18.37
CA LEU A 399 -2.48 -15.35 17.19
C LEU A 399 -1.93 -14.23 16.33
N SER A 400 -0.70 -13.81 16.61
CA SER A 400 -0.04 -12.76 15.84
C SER A 400 1.43 -13.09 15.61
N LEU A 401 1.85 -12.99 14.35
CA LEU A 401 3.19 -13.29 13.88
C LEU A 401 3.71 -12.25 12.88
N PHE A 402 5.02 -12.26 12.69
CA PHE A 402 5.68 -11.47 11.66
C PHE A 402 6.63 -12.30 10.79
N TYR A 403 6.82 -11.85 9.56
CA TYR A 403 7.52 -12.62 8.53
C TYR A 403 8.19 -11.71 7.49
N HIS A 404 9.38 -12.04 7.01
CA HIS A 404 10.00 -11.27 5.92
C HIS A 404 9.45 -11.73 4.57
N LEU A 405 8.83 -10.80 3.84
CA LEU A 405 8.25 -11.09 2.52
C LEU A 405 9.31 -11.55 1.49
N SER A 406 10.57 -11.16 1.70
CA SER A 406 11.73 -11.58 0.91
C SER A 406 11.94 -13.10 0.89
N ILE A 407 11.43 -13.82 1.89
CA ILE A 407 11.48 -15.29 1.93
C ILE A 407 10.49 -15.88 0.93
N GLU A 408 9.27 -15.35 0.84
CA GLU A 408 8.27 -15.81 -0.12
C GLU A 408 8.65 -15.48 -1.58
N VAL A 409 9.38 -14.39 -1.81
CA VAL A 409 9.93 -14.06 -3.14
C VAL A 409 10.77 -15.23 -3.71
N LYS A 410 11.41 -16.04 -2.86
CA LYS A 410 12.16 -17.24 -3.30
C LYS A 410 11.26 -18.41 -3.71
N SER A 411 10.00 -18.38 -3.31
CA SER A 411 9.00 -19.43 -3.56
C SER A 411 8.08 -19.13 -4.75
N VAL A 412 8.25 -17.96 -5.38
CA VAL A 412 7.48 -17.53 -6.55
C VAL A 412 8.42 -17.36 -7.73
N ASP A 413 8.03 -17.90 -8.89
CA ASP A 413 8.69 -17.65 -10.16
C ASP A 413 7.76 -16.85 -11.07
N VAL A 414 8.32 -15.83 -11.72
CA VAL A 414 7.61 -15.01 -12.70
C VAL A 414 8.44 -14.86 -13.96
N SER A 415 7.83 -15.09 -15.11
CA SER A 415 8.46 -14.97 -16.42
C SER A 415 7.50 -14.44 -17.46
N VAL A 416 8.02 -14.12 -18.65
CA VAL A 416 7.22 -13.78 -19.84
C VAL A 416 7.46 -14.87 -20.87
N ASP A 417 6.39 -15.45 -21.41
CA ASP A 417 6.47 -16.49 -22.44
C ASP A 417 6.68 -15.91 -23.86
N ASP A 418 6.91 -16.79 -24.83
CA ASP A 418 7.14 -16.42 -26.23
C ASP A 418 5.94 -15.71 -26.91
N SER A 419 4.77 -15.75 -26.28
CA SER A 419 3.57 -15.03 -26.72
C SER A 419 3.37 -13.71 -25.97
N GLY A 420 4.26 -13.37 -25.04
CA GLY A 420 4.20 -12.14 -24.25
C GLY A 420 3.24 -12.23 -23.07
N ASN A 421 2.80 -13.44 -22.69
CA ASN A 421 2.01 -13.62 -21.48
C ASN A 421 2.93 -13.70 -20.27
N ILE A 422 2.53 -13.05 -19.20
CA ILE A 422 3.20 -13.16 -17.91
C ILE A 422 2.74 -14.47 -17.26
N LYS A 423 3.70 -15.32 -16.92
CA LYS A 423 3.49 -16.56 -16.17
C LYS A 423 3.96 -16.36 -14.75
N CYS A 424 3.13 -16.79 -13.80
CA CYS A 424 3.48 -16.82 -12.39
C CYS A 424 3.24 -18.25 -11.86
N CYS A 425 4.25 -18.78 -11.18
CA CYS A 425 4.18 -20.07 -10.49
C CYS A 425 4.52 -19.83 -9.03
N TYR A 426 3.54 -19.98 -8.13
CA TYR A 426 3.75 -19.86 -6.69
C TYR A 426 3.76 -21.24 -6.04
N ASN A 427 4.92 -21.68 -5.54
CA ASN A 427 5.12 -22.99 -4.94
C ASN A 427 4.06 -23.30 -3.86
N GLU A 428 3.26 -24.36 -4.07
CA GLU A 428 2.23 -24.81 -3.12
C GLU A 428 2.79 -25.21 -1.74
N ASN A 429 4.08 -25.52 -1.66
CA ASN A 429 4.76 -25.86 -0.42
C ASN A 429 5.48 -24.67 0.24
N SER A 430 5.17 -23.42 -0.17
CA SER A 430 5.75 -22.24 0.47
C SER A 430 5.37 -22.17 1.96
N ILE A 431 6.16 -21.43 2.72
CA ILE A 431 5.99 -21.33 4.17
C ILE A 431 4.68 -20.63 4.50
N LEU A 432 4.38 -19.52 3.81
CA LEU A 432 3.13 -18.78 3.99
C LEU A 432 1.90 -19.66 3.72
N LYS A 433 1.88 -20.41 2.61
CA LYS A 433 0.76 -21.29 2.28
C LYS A 433 0.52 -22.34 3.36
N LYS A 434 1.60 -22.93 3.90
CA LYS A 434 1.53 -23.88 5.03
C LYS A 434 1.00 -23.24 6.31
N ILE A 435 1.37 -21.98 6.59
CA ILE A 435 0.87 -21.24 7.76
C ILE A 435 -0.63 -20.95 7.61
N VAL A 436 -1.05 -20.41 6.45
CA VAL A 436 -2.47 -20.14 6.15
C VAL A 436 -3.31 -21.42 6.29
N MET A 437 -2.86 -22.52 5.68
CA MET A 437 -3.52 -23.82 5.83
C MET A 437 -3.55 -24.31 7.30
N CYS A 438 -2.51 -24.06 8.08
CA CYS A 438 -2.47 -24.44 9.49
C CYS A 438 -3.52 -23.67 10.31
N ILE A 439 -3.60 -22.33 10.14
CA ILE A 439 -4.54 -21.51 10.90
C ILE A 439 -5.99 -21.80 10.50
N ASP A 440 -6.24 -22.03 9.22
CA ASP A 440 -7.58 -22.35 8.70
C ASP A 440 -8.10 -23.66 9.29
N ASN A 441 -7.26 -24.71 9.32
CA ASN A 441 -7.57 -25.98 9.98
C ASN A 441 -7.86 -25.86 11.48
N LEU A 442 -7.37 -24.80 12.13
CA LEU A 442 -7.62 -24.49 13.54
C LEU A 442 -8.83 -23.55 13.73
N GLY A 443 -9.52 -23.18 12.65
CA GLY A 443 -10.66 -22.28 12.63
C GLY A 443 -10.29 -20.80 12.83
N TYR A 444 -9.07 -20.41 12.44
CA TYR A 444 -8.58 -19.03 12.43
C TYR A 444 -8.52 -18.47 11.00
N GLY A 445 -8.59 -17.15 10.89
CA GLY A 445 -8.23 -16.38 9.70
C GLY A 445 -7.51 -15.10 10.11
N PHE A 446 -6.63 -14.61 9.26
CA PHE A 446 -5.99 -13.32 9.44
C PHE A 446 -6.98 -12.19 9.16
N GLU A 447 -7.06 -11.24 10.08
CA GLU A 447 -8.06 -10.18 10.11
C GLU A 447 -7.39 -8.81 9.95
N ASP A 448 -8.09 -7.90 9.27
CA ASP A 448 -7.74 -6.50 9.18
C ASP A 448 -7.58 -5.85 10.57
N ILE A 449 -6.39 -5.30 10.82
CA ILE A 449 -6.04 -4.59 12.05
C ILE A 449 -6.94 -3.36 12.31
N LYS A 450 -7.65 -2.84 11.30
CA LYS A 450 -8.63 -1.75 11.48
C LYS A 450 -9.90 -2.17 12.21
N ASN A 451 -10.14 -3.48 12.35
CA ASN A 451 -11.30 -4.02 13.06
C ASN A 451 -11.05 -4.17 14.58
N ILE A 452 -9.90 -3.69 15.07
CA ILE A 452 -9.51 -3.59 16.49
C ILE A 452 -9.86 -2.21 17.03
#